data_AF-A0A1M6JGD9-F1
#
_entry.id   AF-A0A1M6JGD9-F1
#
_cell.length_a   1.000
_cell.length_b   1.000
_cell.length_c   1.000
_cell.angle_alpha   90.00
_cell.angle_beta   90.00
_cell.angle_gamma   90.00
#
_symmetry.space_group_name_H-M   'P 1'
#
loop_
_entity.id
_entity.type
_entity.pdbx_description
1 polymer ?
#
loop_
_entity_poly.entity_id
_entity_poly.type
_entity_poly.pdbx_seq_one_letter_code
_entity_poly.pdbx_strand_id
1 'polypeptide(L)'
;MEKDEFHDDFYTIRSLYFDDLFDSCLNENLAGTDDRFKYRIRFYDDNKDYINLEKKYKKRGMTKKESQHLSLEQVKSFMEGLDGLGTGAGDSFAADLSTELMAAGLKSGMKPKCIVEYDRLAFVEPAGNVRITFDMNLRGSTDVERFLDTTEEFALPVVEPGMHILEVKYDEFLPKYILQLVDLNNLHRQSFSKYAMVREVLG
;
A
#
# COMPACT_ATOMS: atom_id res chain seq x y z
N MET A 1 -5.28 23.86 8.52
CA MET A 1 -4.49 22.62 8.46
C MET A 1 -4.35 22.07 9.87
N GLU A 2 -4.96 20.92 10.10
CA GLU A 2 -4.89 20.17 11.35
C GLU A 2 -4.22 18.82 11.07
N LYS A 3 -3.65 18.18 12.09
CA LYS A 3 -3.15 16.81 11.94
C LYS A 3 -4.33 15.86 11.74
N ASP A 4 -4.12 14.77 11.01
CA ASP A 4 -5.14 13.73 10.77
C ASP A 4 -5.58 13.10 12.10
N GLU A 5 -6.89 12.85 12.29
CA GLU A 5 -7.49 12.41 13.56
C GLU A 5 -6.96 11.06 14.09
N PHE A 6 -6.24 10.32 13.25
CA PHE A 6 -5.74 8.99 13.56
C PHE A 6 -4.36 9.00 14.24
N HIS A 7 -3.52 10.02 14.02
CA HIS A 7 -2.17 10.07 14.57
C HIS A 7 -1.70 11.51 14.84
N ASP A 8 -1.40 11.79 16.11
CA ASP A 8 -0.83 13.06 16.53
C ASP A 8 0.64 13.22 16.12
N ASP A 9 1.34 12.17 15.71
CA ASP A 9 2.75 12.19 15.27
C ASP A 9 2.98 11.28 14.04
N PHE A 10 4.23 11.05 13.66
CA PHE A 10 4.57 10.08 12.61
C PHE A 10 4.09 8.68 13.00
N TYR A 11 3.56 7.96 12.01
CA TYR A 11 3.16 6.57 12.16
C TYR A 11 3.76 5.70 11.06
N THR A 12 4.09 4.46 11.40
CA THR A 12 4.68 3.51 10.46
C THR A 12 3.59 2.76 9.73
N ILE A 13 3.67 2.73 8.40
CA ILE A 13 2.81 1.89 7.58
C ILE A 13 3.63 0.76 7.01
N ARG A 14 3.22 -0.48 7.28
CA ARG A 14 3.78 -1.67 6.62
C ARG A 14 2.75 -2.30 5.70
N SER A 15 3.15 -2.65 4.49
CA SER A 15 2.27 -3.28 3.49
C SER A 15 2.96 -4.43 2.77
N LEU A 16 2.34 -5.61 2.77
CA LEU A 16 2.71 -6.75 1.94
C LEU A 16 1.98 -6.66 0.61
N TYR A 17 2.71 -6.48 -0.48
CA TYR A 17 2.14 -6.43 -1.83
C TYR A 17 2.16 -7.80 -2.49
N PHE A 18 1.15 -8.04 -3.32
CA PHE A 18 1.00 -9.27 -4.10
C PHE A 18 1.15 -8.96 -5.59
N ASP A 19 1.68 -9.92 -6.33
CA ASP A 19 1.69 -9.92 -7.80
C ASP A 19 1.59 -11.36 -8.30
N ASP A 20 1.30 -11.51 -9.59
CA ASP A 20 1.18 -12.80 -10.24
C ASP A 20 2.54 -13.36 -10.69
N LEU A 21 2.51 -14.53 -11.35
CA LEU A 21 3.70 -15.20 -11.87
C LEU A 21 4.42 -14.42 -12.97
N PHE A 22 3.72 -13.48 -13.62
CA PHE A 22 4.23 -12.69 -14.74
C PHE A 22 4.55 -11.24 -14.34
N ASP A 23 4.47 -10.92 -13.04
CA ASP A 23 4.62 -9.56 -12.51
C ASP A 23 3.71 -8.55 -13.24
N SER A 24 2.49 -8.97 -13.58
CA SER A 24 1.54 -8.14 -14.32
C SER A 24 1.27 -6.82 -13.62
N CYS A 25 1.11 -6.80 -12.29
CA CYS A 25 0.83 -5.57 -11.56
C CYS A 25 2.00 -4.58 -11.60
N LEU A 26 3.25 -5.07 -11.60
CA LEU A 26 4.45 -4.26 -11.80
C LEU A 26 4.50 -3.71 -13.24
N ASN A 27 4.39 -4.60 -14.23
CA ASN A 27 4.48 -4.26 -15.64
C ASN A 27 3.40 -3.24 -16.06
N GLU A 28 2.15 -3.43 -15.63
CA GLU A 28 1.05 -2.48 -15.84
C GLU A 28 1.28 -1.15 -15.12
N ASN A 29 2.02 -1.15 -14.01
CA ASN A 29 2.36 0.09 -13.32
C ASN A 29 3.36 0.91 -14.12
N LEU A 30 4.45 0.27 -14.56
CA LEU A 30 5.52 0.87 -15.37
C LEU A 30 5.02 1.33 -16.73
N ALA A 31 4.15 0.54 -17.37
CA ALA A 31 3.52 0.89 -18.64
C ALA A 31 2.47 2.01 -18.52
N GLY A 32 2.11 2.44 -17.30
CA GLY A 32 1.08 3.45 -17.11
C GLY A 32 -0.34 2.98 -17.44
N THR A 33 -0.57 1.67 -17.53
CA THR A 33 -1.86 1.06 -17.89
C THR A 33 -2.98 1.54 -16.97
N ASP A 34 -4.12 1.88 -17.56
CA ASP A 34 -5.24 2.45 -16.81
C ASP A 34 -6.13 1.38 -16.17
N ASP A 35 -6.37 0.24 -16.83
CA ASP A 35 -7.08 -0.91 -16.28
C ASP A 35 -6.08 -1.81 -15.55
N ARG A 36 -5.99 -1.65 -14.23
CA ARG A 36 -5.03 -2.38 -13.38
C ARG A 36 -5.51 -2.46 -11.94
N PHE A 37 -5.06 -3.47 -11.20
CA PHE A 37 -5.31 -3.57 -9.76
C PHE A 37 -4.03 -3.85 -8.98
N LYS A 38 -4.09 -3.66 -7.66
CA LYS A 38 -3.07 -4.09 -6.71
C LYS A 38 -3.73 -4.61 -5.45
N TYR A 39 -3.26 -5.75 -4.97
CA TYR A 39 -3.59 -6.27 -3.64
C TYR A 39 -2.47 -5.93 -2.67
N ARG A 40 -2.86 -5.61 -1.43
CA ARG A 40 -1.93 -5.52 -0.31
C ARG A 40 -2.57 -5.88 1.02
N ILE A 41 -1.82 -6.50 1.91
CA ILE A 41 -2.17 -6.60 3.32
C ILE A 41 -1.41 -5.49 4.06
N ARG A 42 -2.08 -4.74 4.92
CA ARG A 42 -1.52 -3.55 5.59
C ARG A 42 -1.88 -3.49 7.06
N PHE A 43 -0.94 -3.02 7.87
CA PHE A 43 -1.16 -2.59 9.25
C PHE A 43 -0.36 -1.31 9.58
N TYR A 44 -0.61 -0.74 10.75
CA TYR A 44 -0.06 0.53 11.23
C TYR A 44 0.61 0.33 12.59
N ASP A 45 1.73 0.99 12.87
CA ASP A 45 2.41 1.05 14.19
C ASP A 45 2.57 -0.29 14.92
N ASP A 46 2.89 -1.36 14.18
CA ASP A 46 2.95 -2.74 14.72
C ASP A 46 1.65 -3.24 15.39
N ASN A 47 0.54 -2.55 15.17
CA ASN A 47 -0.76 -2.98 15.63
C ASN A 47 -1.30 -4.12 14.76
N LYS A 48 -0.94 -5.34 15.16
CA LYS A 48 -1.37 -6.60 14.53
C LYS A 48 -2.83 -6.97 14.81
N ASP A 49 -3.53 -6.22 15.67
CA ASP A 49 -4.96 -6.41 15.91
C ASP A 49 -5.82 -5.75 14.82
N TYR A 50 -5.24 -4.84 14.03
CA TYR A 50 -5.94 -4.14 12.95
C TYR A 50 -5.20 -4.27 11.61
N ILE A 51 -5.29 -5.47 11.03
CA ILE A 51 -4.74 -5.78 9.72
C ILE A 51 -5.85 -5.79 8.66
N ASN A 52 -5.60 -5.15 7.52
CA ASN A 52 -6.56 -5.10 6.42
C ASN A 52 -5.96 -5.63 5.12
N LEU A 53 -6.69 -6.51 4.44
CA LEU A 53 -6.52 -6.76 3.02
C LEU A 53 -7.20 -5.63 2.24
N GLU A 54 -6.43 -4.99 1.37
CA GLU A 54 -6.89 -3.90 0.53
C GLU A 54 -6.68 -4.24 -0.94
N LYS A 55 -7.67 -3.89 -1.77
CA LYS A 55 -7.55 -3.93 -3.23
C LYS A 55 -7.81 -2.54 -3.78
N LYS A 56 -6.84 -2.03 -4.54
CA LYS A 56 -6.98 -0.78 -5.29
C LYS A 56 -7.08 -1.12 -6.77
N TYR A 57 -8.20 -0.77 -7.38
CA TYR A 57 -8.47 -0.96 -8.81
C TYR A 57 -8.57 0.39 -9.50
N LYS A 58 -7.99 0.51 -10.70
CA LYS A 58 -8.13 1.67 -11.58
C LYS A 58 -8.77 1.21 -12.89
N LYS A 59 -9.75 1.98 -13.39
CA LYS A 59 -10.41 1.73 -14.69
C LYS A 59 -11.02 3.00 -15.26
N ARG A 60 -10.69 3.31 -16.50
CA ARG A 60 -11.20 4.47 -17.25
C ARG A 60 -11.08 5.76 -16.43
N GLY A 61 -9.93 5.96 -15.80
CA GLY A 61 -9.66 7.10 -14.91
C GLY A 61 -10.31 7.02 -13.52
N MET A 62 -11.24 6.10 -13.28
CA MET A 62 -11.85 5.89 -11.96
C MET A 62 -10.96 5.02 -11.08
N THR A 63 -10.98 5.27 -9.78
CA THR A 63 -10.30 4.44 -8.78
C THR A 63 -11.31 3.90 -7.79
N LYS A 64 -11.31 2.58 -7.57
CA LYS A 64 -12.08 1.91 -6.52
C LYS A 64 -11.11 1.33 -5.49
N LYS A 65 -11.45 1.48 -4.21
CA LYS A 65 -10.75 0.82 -3.09
C LYS A 65 -11.75 -0.10 -2.38
N GLU A 66 -11.35 -1.34 -2.17
CA GLU A 66 -12.04 -2.31 -1.32
C GLU A 66 -11.11 -2.67 -0.16
N SER A 67 -11.67 -2.93 1.02
CA SER A 67 -10.91 -3.25 2.23
C SER A 67 -11.67 -4.29 3.05
N GLN A 68 -10.95 -5.25 3.58
CA GLN A 68 -11.47 -6.30 4.45
C GLN A 68 -10.51 -6.50 5.62
N HIS A 69 -11.05 -6.54 6.84
CA HIS A 69 -10.27 -6.87 8.02
C HIS A 69 -9.88 -8.36 8.00
N LEU A 70 -8.63 -8.66 8.37
CA LEU A 70 -8.10 -10.02 8.45
C LEU A 70 -7.67 -10.35 9.87
N SER A 71 -7.92 -11.60 10.29
CA SER A 71 -7.28 -12.16 11.47
C SER A 71 -5.80 -12.44 11.23
N LEU A 72 -5.01 -12.51 12.30
CA LEU A 72 -3.58 -12.85 12.20
C LEU A 72 -3.35 -14.22 11.55
N GLU A 73 -4.25 -15.18 11.79
CA GLU A 73 -4.20 -16.51 11.18
C GLU A 73 -4.38 -16.43 9.66
N GLN A 74 -5.38 -15.67 9.18
CA GLN A 74 -5.59 -15.46 7.75
C GLN A 74 -4.37 -14.79 7.09
N VAL A 75 -3.74 -13.84 7.77
CA VAL A 75 -2.53 -13.17 7.26
C VAL A 75 -1.38 -14.17 7.09
N LYS A 76 -1.16 -15.05 8.08
CA LYS A 76 -0.14 -16.11 7.99
C LYS A 76 -0.42 -17.05 6.83
N SER A 77 -1.67 -17.49 6.67
CA SER A 77 -2.07 -18.31 5.51
C SER A 77 -1.79 -17.62 4.17
N PHE A 78 -2.04 -16.32 4.05
CA PHE A 78 -1.71 -15.58 2.82
C PHE A 78 -0.21 -15.41 2.60
N MET A 79 0.60 -15.32 3.66
CA MET A 79 2.06 -15.26 3.57
C MET A 79 2.66 -16.59 3.07
N GLU A 80 2.14 -17.72 3.55
CA GLU A 80 2.54 -19.07 3.16
C GLU A 80 2.07 -19.46 1.75
N GLY A 81 1.12 -18.72 1.17
CA GLY A 81 0.60 -18.98 -0.17
C GLY A 81 -0.41 -20.13 -0.19
N LEU A 82 -0.56 -20.80 -1.34
CA LEU A 82 -1.57 -21.86 -1.52
C LEU A 82 -1.45 -23.02 -0.52
N ASP A 83 -0.25 -23.25 0.02
CA ASP A 83 0.02 -24.31 1.00
C ASP A 83 -0.53 -23.98 2.40
N GLY A 84 -0.66 -22.70 2.75
CA GLY A 84 -1.20 -22.22 4.04
C GLY A 84 -2.73 -22.08 4.07
N LEU A 85 -3.41 -22.27 2.93
CA LEU A 85 -4.87 -22.13 2.78
C LEU A 85 -5.65 -23.39 3.19
N GLY A 86 -5.09 -24.22 4.07
CA GLY A 86 -5.69 -25.48 4.51
C GLY A 86 -7.12 -25.30 5.01
N THR A 87 -8.09 -25.75 4.21
CA THR A 87 -9.46 -26.25 4.50
C THR A 87 -10.26 -25.64 5.68
N GLY A 88 -9.97 -24.42 6.11
CA GLY A 88 -10.61 -23.75 7.25
C GLY A 88 -11.75 -22.80 6.86
N ALA A 89 -12.11 -22.75 5.57
CA ALA A 89 -13.29 -22.01 5.12
C ALA A 89 -14.54 -22.82 5.44
N GLY A 90 -14.99 -22.73 6.70
CA GLY A 90 -16.32 -23.14 7.09
C GLY A 90 -17.37 -22.40 6.27
N ASP A 91 -18.17 -23.16 5.53
CA ASP A 91 -19.47 -22.87 4.93
C ASP A 91 -19.96 -21.41 4.99
N SER A 92 -19.38 -20.56 4.14
CA SER A 92 -20.01 -19.34 3.64
C SER A 92 -19.20 -18.84 2.45
N PHE A 93 -19.68 -19.09 1.22
CA PHE A 93 -19.22 -18.41 0.01
C PHE A 93 -19.70 -16.95 0.01
N ALA A 94 -19.37 -16.19 1.05
CA ALA A 94 -19.43 -14.74 0.93
C ALA A 94 -18.37 -14.34 -0.10
N ALA A 95 -18.79 -13.61 -1.14
CA ALA A 95 -17.89 -13.07 -2.16
C ALA A 95 -17.06 -11.92 -1.55
N ASP A 96 -16.14 -12.27 -0.66
CA ASP A 96 -15.27 -11.35 0.04
C ASP A 96 -13.89 -11.26 -0.62
N LEU A 97 -13.12 -10.25 -0.21
CA LEU A 97 -11.85 -9.91 -0.83
C LEU A 97 -10.79 -11.00 -0.61
N SER A 98 -10.86 -11.71 0.53
CA SER A 98 -10.02 -12.87 0.79
C SER A 98 -10.26 -14.00 -0.21
N THR A 99 -11.52 -14.34 -0.46
CA THR A 99 -11.89 -15.39 -1.44
C THR A 99 -11.45 -14.99 -2.85
N GLU A 100 -11.56 -13.71 -3.21
CA GLU A 100 -11.07 -13.20 -4.49
C GLU A 100 -9.54 -13.36 -4.62
N LEU A 101 -8.77 -12.98 -3.59
CA LEU A 101 -7.32 -13.12 -3.61
C LEU A 101 -6.89 -14.59 -3.69
N MET A 102 -7.56 -15.49 -2.97
CA MET A 102 -7.31 -16.94 -3.08
C MET A 102 -7.57 -17.45 -4.50
N ALA A 103 -8.69 -17.05 -5.11
CA ALA A 103 -9.00 -17.40 -6.49
C ALA A 103 -7.98 -16.85 -7.49
N ALA A 104 -7.45 -15.64 -7.26
CA ALA A 104 -6.34 -15.10 -8.05
C ALA A 104 -5.05 -15.91 -7.86
N GLY A 105 -4.78 -16.38 -6.63
CA GLY A 105 -3.68 -17.30 -6.34
C GLY A 105 -3.76 -18.57 -7.17
N LEU A 106 -4.94 -19.19 -7.24
CA LEU A 106 -5.15 -20.41 -8.03
C LEU A 106 -5.11 -20.18 -9.55
N LYS A 107 -5.59 -19.02 -10.03
CA LYS A 107 -5.73 -18.75 -11.47
C LYS A 107 -4.47 -18.20 -12.12
N SER A 108 -3.78 -17.26 -11.47
CA SER A 108 -2.61 -16.56 -12.03
C SER A 108 -1.35 -16.72 -11.19
N GLY A 109 -1.41 -17.46 -10.08
CA GLY A 109 -0.31 -17.57 -9.12
C GLY A 109 -0.02 -16.26 -8.39
N MET A 110 -1.07 -15.47 -8.12
CA MET A 110 -1.01 -14.30 -7.26
C MET A 110 -0.46 -14.68 -5.89
N LYS A 111 0.66 -14.07 -5.49
CA LYS A 111 1.36 -14.38 -4.24
C LYS A 111 2.05 -13.15 -3.65
N PRO A 112 2.42 -13.15 -2.36
CA PRO A 112 3.24 -12.09 -1.79
C PRO A 112 4.54 -11.91 -2.57
N LYS A 113 4.96 -10.65 -2.78
CA LYS A 113 6.18 -10.31 -3.55
C LYS A 113 7.15 -9.43 -2.78
N CYS A 114 6.65 -8.42 -2.09
CA CYS A 114 7.52 -7.53 -1.34
C CYS A 114 6.77 -6.86 -0.19
N ILE A 115 7.54 -6.49 0.82
CA ILE A 115 7.13 -5.63 1.92
C ILE A 115 7.55 -4.20 1.56
N VAL A 116 6.65 -3.27 1.78
CA VAL A 116 6.90 -1.83 1.66
C VAL A 116 6.58 -1.19 3.00
N GLU A 117 7.55 -0.47 3.54
CA GLU A 117 7.42 0.22 4.82
C GLU A 117 7.88 1.68 4.69
N TYR A 118 7.22 2.59 5.40
CA TYR A 118 7.54 4.01 5.42
C TYR A 118 6.84 4.68 6.60
N ASP A 119 7.37 5.84 6.98
CA ASP A 119 6.81 6.65 8.05
C ASP A 119 5.97 7.75 7.42
N ARG A 120 4.75 7.95 7.91
CA ARG A 120 3.80 8.90 7.37
C ARG A 120 3.48 9.99 8.39
N LEU A 121 3.45 11.22 7.89
CA LEU A 121 2.78 12.35 8.53
C LEU A 121 1.63 12.81 7.64
N ALA A 122 0.44 12.97 8.22
CA ALA A 122 -0.76 13.35 7.48
C ALA A 122 -1.40 14.61 8.08
N PHE A 123 -1.87 15.48 7.20
CA PHE A 123 -2.63 16.67 7.53
C PHE A 123 -3.94 16.68 6.75
N VAL A 124 -4.97 17.25 7.36
CA VAL A 124 -6.26 17.51 6.74
C VAL A 124 -6.56 19.00 6.75
N GLU A 125 -7.22 19.44 5.69
CA GLU A 125 -7.75 20.77 5.56
C GLU A 125 -9.19 20.67 5.04
N PRO A 126 -10.19 21.02 5.86
CA PRO A 126 -11.60 20.92 5.47
C PRO A 126 -11.92 21.72 4.20
N ALA A 127 -11.27 22.87 4.00
CA ALA A 127 -11.47 23.67 2.79
C ALA A 127 -10.96 22.91 1.54
N GLY A 128 -11.88 22.48 0.69
CA GLY A 128 -11.58 21.70 -0.53
C GLY A 128 -11.37 20.21 -0.29
N ASN A 129 -11.67 19.72 0.93
CA ASN A 129 -11.42 18.35 1.37
C ASN A 129 -9.99 17.89 1.08
N VAL A 130 -9.02 18.72 1.48
CA VAL A 130 -7.62 18.53 1.14
C VAL A 130 -6.97 17.59 2.16
N ARG A 131 -6.26 16.58 1.67
CA ARG A 131 -5.39 15.71 2.46
C ARG A 131 -3.96 15.81 1.96
N ILE A 132 -3.04 16.12 2.87
CA ILE A 132 -1.62 16.23 2.58
C ILE A 132 -0.90 15.13 3.34
N THR A 133 -0.04 14.36 2.67
CA THR A 133 0.79 13.36 3.35
C THR A 133 2.25 13.50 2.95
N PHE A 134 3.13 13.36 3.93
CA PHE A 134 4.56 13.17 3.76
C PHE A 134 4.89 11.73 4.06
N ASP A 135 5.42 11.01 3.08
CA ASP A 135 5.95 9.66 3.28
C ASP A 135 7.48 9.72 3.25
N MET A 136 8.09 9.24 4.32
CA MET A 136 9.52 9.35 4.58
C MET A 136 10.10 7.96 4.90
N ASN A 137 11.43 7.86 4.87
CA ASN A 137 12.15 6.63 5.22
C ASN A 137 11.60 5.40 4.47
N LEU A 138 11.30 5.56 3.18
CA LEU A 138 10.74 4.50 2.35
C LEU A 138 11.76 3.37 2.22
N ARG A 139 11.36 2.21 2.70
CA ARG A 139 12.16 0.99 2.77
C ARG A 139 11.35 -0.21 2.31
N GLY A 140 12.05 -1.25 1.86
CA GLY A 140 11.41 -2.44 1.33
C GLY A 140 12.21 -3.71 1.57
N SER A 141 11.55 -4.84 1.39
CA SER A 141 12.18 -6.17 1.47
C SER A 141 11.46 -7.15 0.55
N THR A 142 12.20 -8.08 -0.04
CA THR A 142 11.67 -9.25 -0.76
C THR A 142 11.50 -10.47 0.15
N ASP A 143 12.01 -10.41 1.38
CA ASP A 143 11.81 -11.44 2.42
C ASP A 143 10.41 -11.30 3.03
N VAL A 144 9.41 -11.77 2.29
CA VAL A 144 7.99 -11.65 2.63
C VAL A 144 7.59 -12.39 3.91
N GLU A 145 8.36 -13.41 4.32
CA GLU A 145 8.12 -14.18 5.55
C GLU A 145 8.29 -13.31 6.80
N ARG A 146 9.07 -12.22 6.70
CA ARG A 146 9.27 -11.24 7.76
C ARG A 146 8.18 -10.17 7.85
N PHE A 147 7.09 -10.28 7.11
CA PHE A 147 6.06 -9.22 7.10
C PHE A 147 5.55 -8.85 8.50
N LEU A 148 5.34 -9.86 9.36
CA LEU A 148 4.88 -9.69 10.74
C LEU A 148 6.03 -9.46 11.74
N ASP A 149 7.29 -9.60 11.32
CA ASP A 149 8.46 -9.36 12.17
C ASP A 149 8.85 -7.88 12.10
N THR A 150 8.48 -7.12 13.13
CA THR A 150 8.74 -5.67 13.23
C THR A 150 10.09 -5.31 13.83
N THR A 151 10.98 -6.29 14.03
CA THR A 151 12.35 -5.99 14.45
C THR A 151 13.15 -5.31 13.33
N GLU A 152 13.93 -4.27 13.66
CA GLU A 152 14.29 -3.17 12.73
C GLU A 152 15.37 -3.46 11.65
N GLU A 153 15.82 -4.69 11.41
CA GLU A 153 17.07 -4.89 10.64
C GLU A 153 16.93 -5.56 9.25
N PHE A 154 15.74 -5.65 8.65
CA PHE A 154 15.59 -6.34 7.36
C PHE A 154 15.17 -5.47 6.16
N ALA A 155 14.58 -4.31 6.39
CA ALA A 155 14.09 -3.46 5.29
C ALA A 155 15.19 -2.53 4.78
N LEU A 156 15.45 -2.56 3.47
CA LEU A 156 16.46 -1.73 2.82
C LEU A 156 15.85 -0.41 2.35
N PRO A 157 16.51 0.75 2.60
CA PRO A 157 16.11 2.02 2.01
C PRO A 157 16.07 1.92 0.47
N VAL A 158 14.98 2.38 -0.13
CA VAL A 158 14.78 2.34 -1.60
C VAL A 158 14.70 3.73 -2.24
N VAL A 159 14.87 4.77 -1.43
CA VAL A 159 15.00 6.16 -1.88
C VAL A 159 16.24 6.76 -1.25
N GLU A 160 16.84 7.75 -1.91
CA GLU A 160 18.00 8.45 -1.38
C GLU A 160 17.67 9.11 -0.03
N PRO A 161 18.61 9.13 0.94
CA PRO A 161 18.42 9.84 2.20
C PRO A 161 18.01 11.30 1.97
N GLY A 162 16.96 11.75 2.66
CA GLY A 162 16.41 13.10 2.52
C GLY A 162 15.39 13.28 1.39
N MET A 163 15.17 12.27 0.54
CA MET A 163 14.05 12.28 -0.40
C MET A 163 12.75 11.88 0.31
N HIS A 164 11.73 12.71 0.18
CA HIS A 164 10.40 12.49 0.77
C HIS A 164 9.33 12.60 -0.31
N ILE A 165 8.25 11.83 -0.14
CA ILE A 165 7.13 11.84 -1.07
C ILE A 165 6.02 12.71 -0.47
N LEU A 166 5.77 13.85 -1.12
CA LEU A 166 4.60 14.68 -0.83
C LEU A 166 3.44 14.27 -1.74
N GLU A 167 2.32 13.88 -1.13
CA GLU A 167 1.06 13.66 -1.84
C GLU A 167 0.03 14.68 -1.35
N VAL A 168 -0.58 15.41 -2.28
CA VAL A 168 -1.67 16.36 -2.01
C VAL A 168 -2.90 15.88 -2.77
N LYS A 169 -3.97 15.55 -2.05
CA LYS A 169 -5.27 15.13 -2.58
C LYS A 169 -6.31 16.16 -2.20
N TYR A 170 -7.24 16.45 -3.11
CA TYR A 170 -8.34 17.37 -2.90
C TYR A 170 -9.46 17.04 -3.89
N ASP A 171 -10.69 17.45 -3.58
CA ASP A 171 -11.85 17.17 -4.42
C ASP A 171 -12.03 18.26 -5.48
N GLU A 172 -12.54 19.42 -5.07
CA GLU A 172 -12.95 20.47 -6.01
C GLU A 172 -11.86 21.53 -6.22
N PHE A 173 -11.16 21.93 -5.17
CA PHE A 173 -10.15 22.98 -5.24
C PHE A 173 -9.03 22.80 -4.21
N LEU A 174 -7.88 23.38 -4.52
CA LEU A 174 -6.77 23.51 -3.58
C LEU A 174 -6.72 24.97 -3.08
N PRO A 175 -6.86 25.23 -1.77
CA PRO A 175 -6.76 26.57 -1.21
C PRO A 175 -5.45 27.26 -1.62
N LYS A 176 -5.52 28.55 -1.97
CA LYS A 176 -4.39 29.31 -2.52
C LYS A 176 -3.15 29.29 -1.62
N TYR A 177 -3.32 29.33 -0.30
CA TYR A 177 -2.19 29.29 0.62
C TYR A 177 -1.47 27.92 0.60
N ILE A 178 -2.20 26.82 0.37
CA ILE A 178 -1.59 25.48 0.18
C ILE A 178 -0.89 25.44 -1.16
N LEU A 179 -1.54 25.93 -2.23
CA LEU A 179 -0.93 26.00 -3.55
C LEU A 179 0.40 26.76 -3.51
N GLN A 180 0.46 27.89 -2.81
CA GLN A 180 1.70 28.69 -2.67
C GLN A 180 2.81 27.96 -1.90
N LEU A 181 2.47 27.06 -0.97
CA LEU A 181 3.44 26.25 -0.24
C LEU A 181 3.96 25.08 -1.10
N VAL A 182 3.10 24.50 -1.94
CA VAL A 182 3.46 23.39 -2.84
C VAL A 182 4.22 23.90 -4.06
N ASP A 183 3.94 25.12 -4.54
CA ASP A 183 4.59 25.71 -5.72
C ASP A 183 5.99 26.28 -5.42
N LEU A 184 6.57 25.97 -4.26
CA LEU A 184 7.98 26.26 -3.98
C LEU A 184 8.84 25.41 -4.92
N ASN A 185 9.53 26.07 -5.86
CA ASN A 185 10.31 25.61 -7.03
C ASN A 185 11.14 24.30 -6.98
N ASN A 186 11.16 23.57 -5.87
CA ASN A 186 11.91 22.33 -5.68
C ASN A 186 11.02 21.06 -5.70
N LEU A 187 9.72 21.17 -6.01
CA LEU A 187 8.85 20.00 -6.12
C LEU A 187 8.78 19.45 -7.55
N HIS A 188 9.14 18.17 -7.70
CA HIS A 188 9.01 17.45 -8.96
C HIS A 188 7.70 16.67 -8.99
N ARG A 189 6.72 17.15 -9.79
CA ARG A 189 5.46 16.43 -9.98
C ARG A 189 5.70 15.18 -10.84
N GLN A 190 5.47 14.01 -10.27
CA GLN A 190 5.62 12.72 -10.95
C GLN A 190 4.57 11.72 -10.47
N SER A 191 4.27 10.72 -11.30
CA SER A 191 3.54 9.54 -10.84
C SER A 191 4.47 8.66 -10.02
N PHE A 192 4.12 8.38 -8.77
CA PHE A 192 4.96 7.58 -7.89
C PHE A 192 4.23 6.34 -7.37
N SER A 193 4.90 5.18 -7.42
CA SER A 193 4.39 3.90 -6.93
C SER A 193 5.43 3.28 -6.01
N LYS A 194 5.17 3.32 -4.69
CA LYS A 194 6.06 2.70 -3.69
C LYS A 194 6.34 1.23 -3.98
N TYR A 195 5.31 0.50 -4.43
CA TYR A 195 5.42 -0.89 -4.86
C TYR A 195 6.42 -1.04 -6.02
N ALA A 196 6.27 -0.23 -7.08
CA ALA A 196 7.15 -0.33 -8.23
C ALA A 196 8.58 0.06 -7.87
N MET A 197 8.75 1.12 -7.09
CA MET A 197 10.06 1.54 -6.59
C MET A 197 10.78 0.42 -5.82
N VAL A 198 10.10 -0.24 -4.88
CA VAL A 198 10.69 -1.36 -4.13
C VAL A 198 11.04 -2.52 -5.05
N ARG A 199 10.15 -2.90 -5.98
CA ARG A 199 10.38 -3.99 -6.94
C ARG A 199 11.52 -3.68 -7.93
N GLU A 200 11.65 -2.45 -8.40
CA GLU A 200 12.72 -2.05 -9.32
C GLU A 200 14.09 -2.05 -8.63
N VAL A 201 14.15 -1.69 -7.34
CA VAL A 201 15.40 -1.63 -6.57
C VAL A 201 15.82 -3.01 -6.06
N LEU A 202 14.87 -3.86 -5.62
CA LEU A 202 15.16 -5.10 -4.90
C LEU A 202 14.83 -6.41 -5.65
N GLY A 203 14.09 -6.34 -6.76
CA GLY A 203 13.54 -7.52 -7.48
C GLY A 203 12.10 -7.86 -7.12
#